data_AF-A0A966J6D6-F1
#
_entry.id   AF-A0A966J6D6-F1
#
_cell.length_a   1.000
_cell.length_b   1.000
_cell.length_c   1.000
_cell.angle_alpha   90.00
_cell.angle_beta   90.00
_cell.angle_gamma   90.00
#
_symmetry.space_group_name_H-M   'P 1'
#
loop_
_entity.id
_entity.type
_entity.pdbx_description
1 polymer ?
#
loop_
_entity_poly.entity_id
_entity_poly.type
_entity_poly.pdbx_seq_one_letter_code
_entity_poly.pdbx_strand_id
1 'polypeptide(L)'
;MTSTMLPPVAPAPTPAAPAPLPAILGTYKRQAPLFVRGEGVYMIDETGKRYLDFVAGIAVTSLGHNDPGVNAAVQEALSAGLIHTSNLYRTAPGEALAQWLDRGARLLPRAHARHARGHRPSRVPAPVPPAHGWREHRGARPRRVARRARPRHRRGGDRGTHPG
;
A
#
# COMPACT_ATOMS: atom_id res chain seq x y z
N MET A 1 12.47 81.88 38.15
CA MET A 1 11.30 81.15 37.62
C MET A 1 11.70 79.69 37.49
N THR A 2 11.31 78.86 38.45
CA THR A 2 11.76 77.47 38.58
C THR A 2 10.94 76.58 37.65
N SER A 3 11.56 76.05 36.61
CA SER A 3 10.95 75.12 35.66
C SER A 3 10.68 73.78 36.36
N THR A 4 9.40 73.43 36.52
CA THR A 4 9.00 72.13 37.09
C THR A 4 8.96 71.10 35.97
N MET A 5 9.93 70.18 35.94
CA MET A 5 9.92 69.04 35.03
C MET A 5 8.85 68.02 35.45
N LEU A 6 8.02 67.58 34.50
CA LEU A 6 7.10 66.47 34.68
C LEU A 6 7.89 65.14 34.84
N PRO A 7 7.48 64.21 35.71
CA PRO A 7 8.09 62.89 35.78
C PRO A 7 7.80 62.08 34.50
N PRO A 8 8.73 61.20 34.07
CA PRO A 8 8.56 60.39 32.87
C PRO A 8 7.39 59.41 33.03
N VAL A 9 6.55 59.31 32.00
CA VAL A 9 5.48 58.31 31.93
C VAL A 9 6.10 56.93 31.76
N ALA A 10 5.74 55.98 32.62
CA ALA A 10 6.23 54.61 32.49
C ALA A 10 5.70 53.99 31.17
N PRO A 11 6.53 53.24 30.42
CA PRO A 11 6.06 52.58 29.21
C PRO A 11 4.98 51.55 29.54
N ALA A 12 3.94 51.49 28.72
CA ALA A 12 2.87 50.51 28.86
C ALA A 12 3.44 49.07 28.84
N PRO A 13 2.88 48.13 29.62
CA PRO A 13 3.34 46.75 29.61
C PRO A 13 3.17 46.18 28.20
N THR A 14 4.28 45.67 27.63
CA THR A 14 4.26 44.96 26.36
C THR A 14 3.30 43.77 26.49
N PRO A 15 2.32 43.59 25.58
CA PRO A 15 1.45 42.42 25.64
C PRO A 15 2.31 41.16 25.58
N ALA A 16 2.06 40.23 26.50
CA ALA A 16 2.74 38.94 26.52
C ALA A 16 2.58 38.28 25.14
N ALA A 17 3.68 37.76 24.60
CA ALA A 17 3.67 37.07 23.32
C ALA A 17 2.60 35.95 23.34
N PRO A 18 1.83 35.77 22.26
CA PRO A 18 0.82 34.73 22.20
C PRO A 18 1.47 33.36 22.42
N ALA A 19 0.78 32.48 23.13
CA ALA A 19 1.25 31.11 23.34
C ALA A 19 1.56 30.44 21.99
N PRO A 20 2.65 29.67 21.88
CA PRO A 20 3.06 29.08 20.62
C PRO A 20 1.97 28.15 20.09
N LEU A 21 1.68 28.27 18.79
CA LEU A 21 0.76 27.37 18.10
C LEU A 21 1.32 25.94 18.10
N PRO A 22 0.47 24.91 18.19
CA PRO A 22 0.92 23.52 18.13
C PRO A 22 1.62 23.23 16.79
N ALA A 23 2.74 22.49 16.85
CA ALA A 23 3.53 22.11 15.65
C ALA A 23 2.77 21.19 14.68
N ILE A 24 1.67 20.58 15.13
CA ILE A 24 0.85 19.66 14.35
C ILE A 24 -0.52 20.28 14.13
N LEU A 25 -0.98 20.28 12.87
CA LEU A 25 -2.30 20.77 12.50
C LEU A 25 -3.40 19.99 13.24
N GLY A 26 -4.41 20.71 13.72
CA GLY A 26 -5.55 20.19 14.50
C GLY A 26 -6.59 19.44 13.65
N THR A 27 -6.19 18.50 12.80
CA THR A 27 -7.10 17.70 11.95
C THR A 27 -7.79 16.56 12.70
N TYR A 28 -7.32 16.19 13.89
CA TYR A 28 -7.86 15.10 14.70
C TYR A 28 -8.14 15.55 16.14
N LYS A 29 -9.27 15.10 16.68
CA LYS A 29 -9.55 15.18 18.13
C LYS A 29 -8.81 14.06 18.86
N ARG A 30 -7.55 14.31 19.21
CA ARG A 30 -6.69 13.34 19.91
C ARG A 30 -7.18 13.13 21.34
N GLN A 31 -7.06 11.90 21.83
CA GLN A 31 -7.30 11.57 23.24
C GLN A 31 -6.09 11.99 24.08
N ALA A 32 -6.30 12.16 25.38
CA ALA A 32 -5.29 12.69 26.29
C ALA A 32 -4.07 11.76 26.51
N PRO A 33 -4.20 10.42 26.62
CA PRO A 33 -3.04 9.56 26.88
C PRO A 33 -2.01 9.62 25.76
N LEU A 34 -0.73 9.81 26.10
CA LEU A 34 0.38 9.75 25.16
C LEU A 34 1.00 8.36 25.22
N PHE A 35 0.62 7.51 24.27
CA PHE A 35 1.19 6.17 24.19
C PHE A 35 2.65 6.20 23.69
N VAL A 36 3.55 5.61 24.48
CA VAL A 36 5.01 5.57 24.20
C VAL A 36 5.52 4.17 23.88
N ARG A 37 4.77 3.12 24.27
CA ARG A 37 5.12 1.72 23.98
C ARG A 37 3.87 0.91 23.72
N GLY A 38 3.99 -0.14 22.92
CA GLY A 38 2.96 -1.16 22.75
C GLY A 38 3.57 -2.56 22.84
N GLU A 39 2.83 -3.51 23.39
CA GLU A 39 3.26 -4.89 23.57
C GLU A 39 2.06 -5.84 23.55
N GLY A 40 1.99 -6.69 22.52
CA GLY A 40 0.86 -7.59 22.30
C GLY A 40 -0.45 -6.80 22.19
N VAL A 41 -1.41 -7.10 23.07
CA VAL A 41 -2.72 -6.42 23.10
C VAL A 41 -2.73 -5.13 23.92
N TYR A 42 -1.58 -4.69 24.44
CA TYR A 42 -1.51 -3.54 25.34
C TYR A 42 -0.82 -2.33 24.70
N MET A 43 -1.35 -1.15 25.00
CA MET A 43 -0.66 0.13 24.83
C MET A 43 -0.26 0.69 26.20
N ILE A 44 0.88 1.36 26.26
CA ILE A 44 1.49 1.85 27.50
C ILE A 44 1.73 3.34 27.32
N ASP A 45 1.13 4.13 28.21
CA ASP A 45 1.28 5.58 28.21
C ASP A 45 2.61 6.04 28.84
N GLU A 46 2.90 7.33 28.73
CA GLU A 46 4.10 7.97 29.25
C GLU A 46 4.25 7.85 30.78
N THR A 47 3.14 7.60 31.49
CA THR A 47 3.12 7.36 32.94
C THR A 47 3.38 5.89 33.29
N GLY A 48 3.45 5.01 32.28
CA GLY A 48 3.62 3.57 32.45
C GLY A 48 2.31 2.80 32.63
N LYS A 49 1.15 3.45 32.53
CA LYS A 49 -0.14 2.79 32.67
C LYS A 49 -0.46 1.96 31.41
N ARG A 50 -0.95 0.74 31.63
CA ARG A 50 -1.29 -0.22 30.58
C ARG A 50 -2.78 -0.13 30.23
N TYR A 51 -3.07 -0.13 28.93
CA TYR A 51 -4.41 -0.09 28.36
C TYR A 51 -4.59 -1.28 27.44
N LEU A 52 -5.67 -2.03 27.60
CA LEU A 52 -6.03 -3.10 26.68
C LEU A 52 -6.63 -2.48 25.41
N ASP A 53 -6.03 -2.75 24.25
CA ASP A 53 -6.42 -2.13 22.98
C ASP A 53 -7.47 -2.97 22.24
N PHE A 54 -8.70 -2.45 22.19
CA PHE A 54 -9.80 -3.02 21.41
C PHE A 54 -10.00 -2.35 20.03
N VAL A 55 -9.20 -1.33 19.72
CA VAL A 55 -9.29 -0.58 18.47
C VAL A 55 -8.27 -1.12 17.45
N ALA A 56 -7.14 -1.66 17.93
CA ALA A 56 -6.06 -2.21 17.14
C ALA A 56 -5.57 -1.24 16.04
N GLY A 57 -5.46 0.05 16.39
CA GLY A 57 -5.08 1.10 15.44
C GLY A 57 -6.05 1.23 14.24
N ILE A 58 -7.35 1.00 14.46
CA ILE A 58 -8.38 0.88 13.41
C ILE A 58 -8.14 -0.38 12.59
N ALA A 59 -8.10 -1.53 13.28
CA ALA A 59 -7.90 -2.87 12.71
C ALA A 59 -6.58 -3.06 11.92
N VAL A 60 -5.55 -2.27 12.18
CA VAL A 60 -4.24 -2.34 11.54
C VAL A 60 -3.32 -3.33 12.25
N THR A 61 -3.26 -3.29 13.58
CA THR A 61 -2.31 -4.09 14.38
C THR A 61 -2.85 -5.50 14.66
N SER A 62 -3.13 -6.26 13.59
CA SER A 62 -3.76 -7.59 13.68
C SER A 62 -2.92 -8.66 14.40
N LEU A 63 -1.59 -8.51 14.41
CA LEU A 63 -0.67 -9.40 15.15
C LEU A 63 -0.38 -8.87 16.57
N GLY A 64 -1.02 -7.78 16.98
CA GLY A 64 -0.68 -7.04 18.18
C GLY A 64 0.45 -6.03 17.95
N HIS A 65 0.71 -5.24 18.99
CA HIS A 65 1.77 -4.24 19.03
C HIS A 65 3.13 -4.91 19.26
N ASN A 66 4.15 -4.44 18.54
CA ASN A 66 5.54 -4.90 18.69
C ASN A 66 5.73 -6.42 18.49
N ASP A 67 5.03 -6.99 17.50
CA ASP A 67 5.17 -8.41 17.14
C ASP A 67 6.63 -8.76 16.79
N PRO A 68 7.24 -9.80 17.41
CA PRO A 68 8.63 -10.17 17.16
C PRO A 68 8.92 -10.54 15.70
N GLY A 69 7.96 -11.15 15.00
CA GLY A 69 8.11 -11.55 13.59
C GLY A 69 8.13 -10.35 12.66
N VAL A 70 7.20 -9.41 12.83
CA VAL A 70 7.16 -8.15 12.07
C VAL A 70 8.44 -7.35 12.32
N ASN A 71 8.86 -7.23 13.58
CA ASN A 71 10.09 -6.52 13.93
C ASN A 71 11.31 -7.13 13.26
N ALA A 72 11.46 -8.45 13.32
CA ALA A 72 12.58 -9.15 12.67
C ALA A 72 12.60 -8.89 11.15
N ALA A 73 11.45 -9.00 10.48
CA ALA A 73 11.34 -8.77 9.04
C ALA A 73 11.67 -7.32 8.65
N VAL A 74 11.23 -6.33 9.44
CA VAL A 74 11.57 -4.92 9.21
C VAL A 74 13.06 -4.67 9.42
N GLN A 75 13.65 -5.22 10.48
CA GLN A 75 15.08 -5.08 10.75
C GLN A 75 15.95 -5.73 9.67
N GLU A 76 15.52 -6.88 9.15
CA GLU A 76 16.18 -7.54 8.01
C GLU A 76 16.14 -6.65 6.78
N ALA A 77 14.98 -6.08 6.43
CA ALA A 77 14.84 -5.18 5.28
C ALA A 77 15.72 -3.92 5.42
N LEU A 78 15.80 -3.35 6.63
CA LEU A 78 16.68 -2.21 6.94
C LEU A 78 18.15 -2.60 6.77
N SER A 79 18.54 -3.75 7.31
CA SER A 79 19.92 -4.25 7.24
C SER A 79 20.34 -4.59 5.81
N ALA A 80 19.40 -5.04 4.96
CA ALA A 80 19.63 -5.30 3.55
C ALA A 80 19.82 -4.02 2.71
N GLY A 81 19.48 -2.84 3.26
CA GLY A 81 19.71 -1.54 2.62
C GLY A 81 18.71 -1.16 1.53
N LEU A 82 17.61 -1.91 1.36
CA LEU A 82 16.59 -1.64 0.34
C LEU A 82 15.19 -1.60 0.94
N ILE A 83 14.73 -0.41 1.33
CA ILE A 83 13.40 -0.19 1.94
C ILE A 83 12.35 0.25 0.93
N HIS A 84 12.73 1.04 -0.07
CA HIS A 84 11.80 1.57 -1.04
C HIS A 84 12.42 1.62 -2.44
N THR A 85 11.62 1.20 -3.41
CA THR A 85 11.80 1.49 -4.82
C THR A 85 10.47 1.98 -5.38
N SER A 86 10.49 2.73 -6.47
CA SER A 86 9.25 3.00 -7.20
C SER A 86 8.68 1.70 -7.78
N ASN A 87 7.40 1.71 -8.13
CA ASN A 87 6.72 0.58 -8.78
C ASN A 87 7.25 0.29 -10.21
N LEU A 88 8.23 1.05 -10.69
CA LEU A 88 8.90 0.81 -11.98
C LEU A 88 9.88 -0.36 -11.92
N TYR A 89 10.39 -0.68 -10.73
CA TYR A 89 11.40 -1.71 -10.52
C TYR A 89 10.82 -2.89 -9.73
N ARG A 90 11.41 -4.07 -9.95
CA ARG A 90 11.04 -5.30 -9.24
C ARG A 90 11.89 -5.47 -7.99
N THR A 91 11.34 -6.09 -6.96
CA THR A 91 12.07 -6.46 -5.73
C THR A 91 11.81 -7.93 -5.41
N ALA A 92 12.85 -8.63 -4.96
CA ALA A 92 12.74 -10.05 -4.62
C ALA A 92 11.68 -10.32 -3.51
N PRO A 93 11.59 -9.52 -2.43
CA PRO A 93 10.54 -9.70 -1.43
C PRO A 93 9.12 -9.49 -1.99
N GLY A 94 8.94 -8.49 -2.86
CA GLY A 94 7.65 -8.20 -3.49
C GLY A 94 7.17 -9.35 -4.38
N GLU A 95 8.07 -9.93 -5.16
CA GLU A 95 7.77 -11.10 -6.00
C GLU A 95 7.45 -12.34 -5.17
N ALA A 96 8.24 -12.61 -4.13
CA ALA A 96 8.03 -13.75 -3.24
C ALA A 96 6.67 -13.67 -2.55
N LEU A 97 6.29 -12.49 -2.05
CA LEU A 97 4.98 -12.25 -1.44
C LEU A 97 3.84 -12.43 -2.45
N ALA A 98 3.96 -11.88 -3.67
CA ALA A 98 2.94 -12.03 -4.70
C ALA A 98 2.69 -13.50 -5.06
N GLN A 99 3.76 -14.29 -5.19
CA GLN A 99 3.65 -15.73 -5.43
C GLN A 99 3.03 -16.48 -4.24
N TRP A 100 3.39 -16.11 -3.01
CA TRP A 100 2.81 -16.70 -1.80
C TRP A 100 1.30 -16.45 -1.71
N LEU A 101 0.86 -15.22 -1.98
CA LEU A 101 -0.55 -14.85 -2.00
C LEU A 101 -1.33 -15.56 -3.12
N ASP A 102 -0.78 -15.64 -4.34
CA ASP A 102 -1.43 -16.35 -5.44
C ASP A 102 -1.63 -17.84 -5.11
N ARG A 103 -0.64 -18.48 -4.48
CA ARG A 103 -0.79 -19.87 -4.00
C ARG A 103 -1.87 -19.98 -2.93
N GLY A 104 -1.85 -19.11 -1.91
CA GLY A 104 -2.85 -19.13 -0.83
C GLY A 104 -4.28 -18.87 -1.33
N ALA A 105 -4.45 -17.91 -2.24
CA ALA A 105 -5.75 -17.58 -2.82
C ALA A 105 -6.33 -18.73 -3.67
N ARG A 106 -5.48 -19.55 -4.30
CA ARG A 106 -5.92 -20.76 -5.03
C ARG A 106 -6.41 -21.89 -4.11
N LEU A 107 -6.01 -21.87 -2.83
CA LEU A 107 -6.44 -22.87 -1.84
C LEU A 107 -7.77 -22.52 -1.19
N LEU A 108 -8.27 -21.28 -1.35
CA LEU A 108 -9.61 -20.92 -0.92
C LEU A 108 -10.64 -21.55 -1.88
N PRO A 109 -11.66 -22.28 -1.38
CA PRO A 109 -12.75 -22.73 -2.22
C PRO A 109 -13.33 -21.52 -2.95
N ARG A 110 -13.53 -21.64 -4.27
CA ARG A 110 -14.27 -20.65 -5.05
C ARG A 110 -15.73 -20.70 -4.60
N ALA A 111 -16.04 -20.08 -3.47
CA ALA A 111 -17.41 -19.83 -3.07
C ALA A 111 -18.02 -18.97 -4.18
N HIS A 112 -18.86 -19.59 -5.01
CA HIS A 112 -19.61 -18.89 -6.03
C HIS A 112 -20.32 -17.71 -5.39
N ALA A 113 -20.04 -16.51 -5.88
CA ALA A 113 -20.76 -15.29 -5.55
C ALA A 113 -22.25 -15.47 -5.89
N ARG A 114 -23.02 -15.95 -4.90
CA ARG A 114 -24.48 -16.00 -4.91
C ARG A 114 -24.96 -15.69 -3.49
N HIS A 115 -25.00 -14.40 -3.15
CA HIS A 115 -26.09 -13.76 -2.42
C HIS A 115 -25.65 -12.34 -2.00
N ALA A 116 -25.87 -11.38 -2.88
CA ALA A 116 -25.97 -9.97 -2.51
C ALA A 116 -27.25 -9.41 -3.14
N ARG A 117 -28.40 -9.83 -2.60
CA ARG A 117 -29.67 -9.11 -2.74
C ARG A 117 -30.23 -8.95 -1.33
N GLY A 118 -30.06 -7.75 -0.78
CA GLY A 118 -30.62 -7.41 0.53
C GLY A 118 -29.76 -6.41 1.30
N HIS A 119 -29.72 -5.18 0.79
CA HIS A 119 -29.43 -3.89 1.44
C HIS A 119 -28.74 -2.99 0.41
N ARG A 120 -29.40 -1.90 0.01
CA ARG A 120 -28.74 -0.81 -0.73
C ARG A 120 -27.93 -0.01 0.30
N PRO A 121 -26.58 -0.09 0.34
CA PRO A 121 -25.82 0.94 1.03
C PRO A 121 -26.10 2.28 0.31
N SER A 122 -26.40 3.31 1.08
CA SER A 122 -26.47 4.69 0.60
C SER A 122 -25.18 5.03 -0.16
N ARG A 123 -25.31 5.28 -1.46
CA ARG A 123 -24.32 5.81 -2.41
C ARG A 123 -22.86 5.81 -1.90
N VAL A 124 -22.22 4.65 -1.89
CA VAL A 124 -20.78 4.63 -2.11
C VAL A 124 -20.59 5.11 -3.55
N PRO A 125 -19.87 6.22 -3.81
CA PRO A 125 -19.62 6.63 -5.18
C PRO A 125 -18.97 5.44 -5.90
N ALA A 126 -19.47 5.12 -7.10
CA ALA A 126 -18.86 4.10 -7.93
C ALA A 126 -17.36 4.42 -8.06
N PRO A 127 -16.46 3.44 -7.96
CA PRO A 127 -15.05 3.68 -8.18
C PRO A 127 -14.90 4.38 -9.53
N VAL A 128 -14.27 5.56 -9.51
CA VAL A 128 -13.97 6.31 -10.72
C VAL A 128 -13.17 5.38 -11.62
N PRO A 129 -13.66 5.04 -12.83
CA PRO A 129 -12.90 4.19 -13.73
C PRO A 129 -11.54 4.86 -13.97
N PRO A 130 -10.44 4.09 -14.01
CA PRO A 130 -9.12 4.69 -14.23
C PRO A 130 -9.17 5.53 -15.50
N ALA A 131 -8.82 6.82 -15.36
CA ALA A 131 -8.64 7.70 -16.49
C ALA A 131 -7.55 7.07 -17.36
N HIS A 132 -7.97 6.55 -18.51
CA HIS A 132 -7.18 5.81 -19.50
C HIS A 132 -6.90 4.32 -19.20
N GLY A 133 -7.76 3.47 -19.77
CA GLY A 133 -7.28 2.34 -20.58
C GLY A 133 -6.74 1.10 -19.86
N TRP A 134 -7.54 0.44 -19.03
CA TRP A 134 -7.39 -1.00 -18.78
C TRP A 134 -8.55 -1.76 -19.44
N ARG A 135 -8.39 -2.09 -20.72
CA ARG A 135 -9.28 -3.01 -21.43
C ARG A 135 -8.75 -4.42 -21.19
N GLU A 136 -9.52 -5.27 -20.51
CA GLU A 136 -9.21 -6.69 -20.35
C GLU A 136 -9.03 -7.34 -21.73
N HIS A 137 -7.79 -7.66 -22.12
CA HIS A 137 -7.53 -8.58 -23.21
C HIS A 137 -7.85 -10.00 -22.72
N ARG A 138 -9.15 -10.36 -22.70
CA ARG A 138 -9.56 -11.75 -22.59
C ARG A 138 -9.08 -12.47 -23.85
N GLY A 139 -8.20 -13.45 -23.62
CA GLY A 139 -7.47 -14.25 -24.61
C GLY A 139 -8.11 -14.36 -26.00
N ALA A 140 -7.44 -13.78 -26.99
CA ALA A 140 -7.63 -14.16 -28.38
C ALA A 140 -7.13 -15.61 -28.52
N ARG A 141 -8.05 -16.56 -28.74
CA ARG A 141 -7.71 -17.94 -29.09
C ARG A 141 -6.87 -17.92 -30.37
N PRO A 142 -5.72 -18.61 -30.45
CA PRO A 142 -4.96 -18.66 -31.68
C PRO A 142 -5.80 -19.37 -32.76
N ARG A 143 -6.08 -18.66 -33.86
CA ARG A 143 -6.72 -19.26 -35.04
C ARG A 143 -5.76 -20.31 -35.61
N ARG A 144 -6.15 -21.59 -35.55
CA ARG A 144 -5.49 -22.67 -36.28
C ARG A 144 -5.47 -22.31 -37.77
N VAL A 145 -4.30 -22.00 -38.30
CA VAL A 145 -4.11 -21.95 -39.76
C VAL A 145 -4.11 -23.39 -40.25
N ALA A 146 -5.20 -23.79 -40.90
CA ALA A 146 -5.27 -25.06 -41.60
C ALA A 146 -4.25 -25.06 -42.75
N ARG A 147 -3.16 -25.83 -42.60
CA ARG A 147 -2.26 -26.14 -43.73
C ARG A 147 -3.07 -26.90 -44.77
N ARG A 148 -3.49 -26.23 -45.85
CA ARG A 148 -3.99 -26.90 -47.05
C ARG A 148 -2.87 -27.72 -47.66
N ALA A 149 -3.12 -29.00 -47.84
CA ALA A 149 -2.20 -29.93 -48.47
C ALA A 149 -2.34 -29.89 -50.01
N ARG A 150 -1.18 -29.91 -50.68
CA ARG A 150 -0.89 -30.56 -51.99
C ARG A 150 -1.35 -29.83 -53.28
N PRO A 151 -0.64 -29.97 -54.42
CA PRO A 151 -0.21 -31.24 -55.02
C PRO A 151 1.29 -31.38 -55.37
N ARG A 152 1.73 -32.64 -55.32
CA ARG A 152 3.03 -33.11 -55.83
C ARG A 152 2.98 -33.13 -57.35
N HIS A 153 3.84 -32.37 -58.02
CA HIS A 153 4.16 -32.61 -59.43
C HIS A 153 5.22 -33.72 -59.50
N ARG A 154 4.80 -34.90 -59.96
CA ARG A 154 5.66 -35.95 -60.52
C ARG A 154 5.65 -35.81 -62.03
N ARG A 155 6.81 -35.67 -62.65
CA ARG A 155 7.22 -36.04 -64.02
C ARG A 155 8.68 -35.55 -64.15
N GLY A 156 9.70 -36.33 -64.46
CA GLY A 156 9.80 -37.69 -64.97
C GLY A 156 10.92 -37.71 -66.01
N GLY A 157 11.92 -38.60 -65.85
CA GLY A 157 12.97 -38.92 -66.84
C GLY A 157 14.03 -37.83 -67.06
N ASP A 158 15.24 -38.10 -67.55
CA ASP A 158 15.84 -39.32 -68.09
C ASP A 158 17.32 -39.00 -68.42
N ARG A 159 18.24 -39.98 -68.28
CA ARG A 159 19.61 -40.14 -68.88
C ARG A 159 20.67 -39.06 -68.57
N GLY A 160 21.96 -39.36 -68.42
CA GLY A 160 22.74 -40.59 -68.63
C GLY A 160 24.23 -40.32 -68.32
N THR A 161 24.95 -41.40 -68.02
CA THR A 161 26.35 -41.72 -68.40
C THR A 161 27.47 -40.65 -68.28
N HIS A 162 28.41 -40.90 -67.35
CA HIS A 162 29.90 -40.95 -67.41
C HIS A 162 30.64 -40.57 -68.73
N PRO A 163 32.01 -40.45 -68.77
CA PRO A 163 33.02 -40.59 -67.70
C PRO A 163 34.14 -39.51 -67.70
N GLY A 164 35.08 -39.64 -66.75
CA GLY A 164 36.35 -38.92 -66.68
C GLY A 164 36.95 -39.03 -65.29
#